data_AF-A0A7V3HIG4-F1
#
_entry.id   AF-A0A7V3HIG4-F1
#
_cell.length_a   1.000
_cell.length_b   1.000
_cell.length_c   1.000
_cell.angle_alpha   90.00
_cell.angle_beta   90.00
_cell.angle_gamma   90.00
#
_symmetry.space_group_name_H-M   'P 1'
#
loop_
_entity.id
_entity.type
_entity.pdbx_description
1 polymer ?
#
loop_
_entity_poly.entity_id
_entity_poly.type
_entity_poly.pdbx_seq_one_letter_code
_entity_poly.pdbx_strand_id
1 'polypeptide(L)'
;MKKSSVLLLAVTLLAIWGQTSCASRQSVGLKAADPEDVGLTWQECAISQGRDWNQAEACFSYPMSSCWIQAEACFGHPMPVRNESEKANFGSYLGDMESLQLTIGQDIYRVSLTAKLFMKAKYTLYKNGHAIRSLYGEFGAHSPNISLQNIGGKAAWEFSDGKIATIIYDGLDVRQVYGLDRAYGPYGLAGKLIFIGERNGKYFVVYDGWKVGPDFDKIAIAYCCDVALCSIHYGQGKYLFWGFRNGQWHAVEIALRGE
;
A
#
# COMPACT_ATOMS: atom_id res chain seq x y z
N MET A 1 -32.70 -44.92 -66.08
CA MET A 1 -31.74 -45.85 -65.46
C MET A 1 -30.70 -45.05 -64.70
N LYS A 2 -30.45 -45.44 -63.44
CA LYS A 2 -29.48 -44.89 -62.49
C LYS A 2 -28.05 -44.93 -63.05
N LYS A 3 -27.22 -43.92 -62.73
CA LYS A 3 -26.30 -43.98 -61.57
C LYS A 3 -25.57 -42.64 -61.37
N SER A 4 -25.75 -42.10 -60.18
CA SER A 4 -25.05 -40.98 -59.59
C SER A 4 -23.54 -41.23 -59.52
N SER A 5 -22.73 -40.21 -59.80
CA SER A 5 -21.35 -40.14 -59.31
C SER A 5 -21.28 -39.05 -58.25
N VAL A 6 -20.80 -39.46 -57.08
CA VAL A 6 -20.84 -38.76 -55.81
C VAL A 6 -19.72 -37.73 -55.75
N LEU A 7 -20.12 -36.51 -55.37
CA LEU A 7 -19.29 -35.38 -54.98
C LEU A 7 -18.55 -35.70 -53.66
N LEU A 8 -17.22 -35.61 -53.63
CA LEU A 8 -16.46 -35.63 -52.37
C LEU A 8 -15.89 -34.22 -52.13
N LEU A 9 -16.69 -33.37 -51.45
CA LEU A 9 -16.19 -32.11 -50.89
C LEU A 9 -15.63 -32.43 -49.50
N ALA A 10 -14.30 -32.41 -49.37
CA ALA A 10 -13.64 -32.46 -48.08
C ALA A 10 -13.74 -31.08 -47.42
N VAL A 11 -14.72 -30.91 -46.53
CA VAL A 11 -14.81 -29.74 -45.64
C VAL A 11 -13.92 -30.01 -44.43
N THR A 12 -12.68 -29.50 -44.46
CA THR A 12 -11.83 -29.41 -43.27
C THR A 12 -12.34 -28.30 -42.37
N LEU A 13 -13.15 -28.67 -41.37
CA LEU A 13 -13.47 -27.85 -40.21
C LEU A 13 -12.20 -27.73 -39.33
N LEU A 14 -11.46 -26.64 -39.51
CA LEU A 14 -10.45 -26.18 -38.56
C LEU A 14 -11.17 -25.63 -37.34
N ALA A 15 -11.36 -26.49 -36.34
CA ALA A 15 -11.74 -26.07 -35.00
C ALA A 15 -10.58 -25.27 -34.39
N ILE A 16 -10.63 -23.95 -34.55
CA ILE A 16 -9.76 -23.03 -33.80
C ILE A 16 -10.29 -23.05 -32.36
N TRP A 17 -9.74 -23.95 -31.55
CA TRP A 17 -9.80 -23.82 -30.11
C TRP A 17 -8.97 -22.60 -29.73
N GLY A 18 -9.65 -21.45 -29.63
CA GLY A 18 -9.13 -20.31 -28.92
C GLY A 18 -8.95 -20.71 -27.47
N GLN A 19 -7.74 -21.18 -27.13
CA GLN A 19 -7.31 -21.21 -25.76
C GLN A 19 -7.24 -19.75 -25.29
N THR A 20 -8.31 -19.29 -24.66
CA THR A 20 -8.22 -18.25 -23.65
C THR A 20 -7.30 -18.81 -22.57
N SER A 21 -6.00 -18.60 -22.77
CA SER A 21 -5.02 -18.76 -21.72
C SER A 21 -5.37 -17.70 -20.67
N CYS A 22 -6.22 -18.08 -19.73
CA CYS A 22 -6.11 -17.56 -18.37
C CYS A 22 -4.72 -17.99 -17.91
N ALA A 23 -3.70 -17.22 -18.30
CA ALA A 23 -2.43 -17.23 -17.63
C ALA A 23 -2.77 -16.87 -16.19
N SER A 24 -2.87 -17.87 -15.33
CA SER A 24 -2.78 -17.68 -13.90
C SER A 24 -1.50 -16.87 -13.71
N ARG A 25 -1.63 -15.57 -13.39
CA ARG A 25 -0.50 -14.73 -13.03
C ARG A 25 0.16 -15.43 -11.85
N GLN A 26 1.22 -16.16 -12.14
CA GLN A 26 2.05 -16.81 -11.15
C GLN A 26 2.53 -15.68 -10.25
N SER A 27 2.16 -15.74 -8.97
CA SER A 27 2.65 -14.78 -7.98
C SER A 27 4.17 -14.80 -8.07
N VAL A 28 4.77 -13.72 -8.55
CA VAL A 28 6.22 -13.59 -8.54
C VAL A 28 6.58 -13.47 -7.07
N GLY A 29 7.09 -14.56 -6.49
CA GLY A 29 7.46 -14.60 -5.09
C GLY A 29 8.36 -13.41 -4.77
N LEU A 30 7.95 -12.61 -3.79
CA LEU A 30 8.69 -11.43 -3.38
C LEU A 30 10.08 -11.84 -2.91
N LYS A 31 11.12 -11.47 -3.68
CA LYS A 31 12.50 -11.79 -3.35
C LYS A 31 12.96 -10.91 -2.19
N ALA A 32 13.83 -11.46 -1.34
CA ALA A 32 14.48 -10.69 -0.29
C ALA A 32 15.75 -10.03 -0.84
N ALA A 33 16.04 -8.83 -0.34
CA ALA A 33 17.30 -8.14 -0.53
C ALA A 33 17.72 -7.45 0.77
N ASP A 34 19.03 -7.33 0.98
CA ASP A 34 19.54 -6.49 2.05
C ASP A 34 19.26 -5.01 1.70
N PRO A 35 18.92 -4.15 2.69
CA PRO A 35 18.58 -2.76 2.41
C PRO A 35 19.65 -2.02 1.59
N GLU A 36 20.92 -2.28 1.88
CA GLU A 36 22.04 -1.62 1.18
C GLU A 36 22.12 -1.99 -0.31
N ASP A 37 21.80 -3.22 -0.68
CA ASP A 37 21.85 -3.71 -2.07
C ASP A 37 20.81 -3.03 -2.96
N VAL A 38 19.75 -2.50 -2.36
CA VAL A 38 18.70 -1.75 -3.06
C VAL A 38 18.77 -0.25 -2.80
N GLY A 39 19.90 0.24 -2.28
CA GLY A 39 20.17 1.67 -2.11
C GLY A 39 19.49 2.31 -0.90
N LEU A 40 19.13 1.52 0.10
CA LEU A 40 18.51 2.00 1.34
C LEU A 40 19.49 1.97 2.52
N THR A 41 19.28 2.86 3.47
CA THR A 41 19.79 2.72 4.83
C THR A 41 18.71 2.14 5.72
N TRP A 42 19.11 1.30 6.67
CA TRP A 42 18.23 0.77 7.71
C TRP A 42 18.78 1.14 9.08
N GLN A 43 18.05 1.97 9.82
CA GLN A 43 18.39 2.32 11.19
C GLN A 43 17.31 1.80 12.14
N GLU A 44 17.74 1.21 13.24
CA GLU A 44 16.88 0.53 14.19
C GLU A 44 17.36 0.82 15.62
N CYS A 45 16.45 1.21 16.49
CA CYS A 45 16.70 1.27 17.94
C CYS A 45 15.68 0.45 18.71
N ALA A 46 16.19 -0.37 19.62
CA ALA A 46 15.38 -1.14 20.54
C ALA A 46 14.79 -0.21 21.61
N ILE A 47 13.49 -0.35 21.86
CA ILE A 47 12.77 0.48 22.82
C ILE A 47 12.75 -0.22 24.17
N SER A 48 13.38 0.41 25.17
CA SER A 48 13.66 -0.18 26.49
C SER A 48 12.57 0.06 27.53
N GLN A 49 11.68 1.04 27.33
CA GLN A 49 10.62 1.33 28.29
C GLN A 49 9.33 0.59 27.93
N GLY A 50 8.85 -0.22 28.88
CA GLY A 50 7.69 -1.10 28.81
C GLY A 50 6.41 -0.40 28.39
N ARG A 51 6.25 -0.22 27.07
CA ARG A 51 4.97 0.08 26.46
C ARG A 51 4.35 -1.25 26.08
N ASP A 52 3.28 -1.62 26.77
CA ASP A 52 2.39 -2.65 26.27
C ASP A 52 1.58 -2.06 25.10
N TRP A 53 2.19 -2.02 23.92
CA TRP A 53 1.55 -1.58 22.68
C TRP A 53 0.45 -2.54 22.21
N ASN A 54 0.12 -3.59 22.98
CA ASN A 54 -1.03 -4.44 22.70
C ASN A 54 -2.36 -3.70 22.91
N GLN A 55 -2.33 -2.49 23.49
CA GLN A 55 -3.49 -1.64 23.63
C GLN A 55 -3.22 -0.25 23.05
N ALA A 56 -4.13 0.17 22.17
CA ALA A 56 -4.24 1.55 21.70
C ALA A 56 -4.23 2.58 22.87
N GLU A 57 -4.57 2.14 24.10
CA GLU A 57 -4.53 2.90 25.36
C GLU A 57 -3.16 3.49 25.73
N ALA A 58 -2.05 2.89 25.31
CA ALA A 58 -0.71 3.43 25.61
C ALA A 58 -0.44 4.79 24.92
N CYS A 59 -1.11 5.07 23.80
CA CYS A 59 -1.06 6.38 23.13
C CYS A 59 -2.07 7.38 23.72
N PHE A 60 -3.16 6.90 24.33
CA PHE A 60 -4.24 7.76 24.86
C PHE A 60 -3.92 8.38 26.23
N SER A 61 -3.01 7.78 27.01
CA SER A 61 -2.68 8.26 28.37
C SER A 61 -1.58 9.34 28.43
N TYR A 62 -0.97 9.69 27.31
CA TYR A 62 0.11 10.68 27.26
C TYR A 62 -0.21 11.82 26.29
N PRO A 63 0.37 13.01 26.51
CA PRO A 63 0.30 14.08 25.53
C PRO A 63 0.77 13.58 24.17
N MET A 64 -0.02 13.97 23.17
CA MET A 64 0.04 13.62 21.76
C MET A 64 1.45 13.73 21.12
N SER A 65 2.35 14.51 21.71
CA SER A 65 3.76 14.68 21.31
C SER A 65 4.70 13.53 21.70
N SER A 66 4.27 12.60 22.55
CA SER A 66 5.17 11.63 23.19
C SER A 66 5.49 10.38 22.36
N CYS A 67 4.72 10.08 21.30
CA CYS A 67 4.93 8.85 20.54
C CYS A 67 6.31 8.78 19.89
N TRP A 68 6.82 9.92 19.40
CA TRP A 68 8.07 9.97 18.65
C TRP A 68 9.28 10.43 19.43
N ILE A 69 9.15 10.93 20.66
CA ILE A 69 10.30 11.42 21.44
C ILE A 69 11.43 10.38 21.52
N GLN A 70 11.08 9.10 21.67
CA GLN A 70 12.07 8.02 21.69
C GLN A 70 12.69 7.74 20.31
N ALA A 71 11.93 7.87 19.22
CA ALA A 71 12.45 7.76 17.87
C ALA A 71 13.35 8.97 17.53
N GLU A 72 12.97 10.17 17.95
CA GLU A 72 13.76 11.39 17.76
C GLU A 72 15.07 11.31 18.53
N ALA A 73 15.05 10.78 19.77
CA ALA A 73 16.26 10.50 20.53
C ALA A 73 17.13 9.42 19.88
N CYS A 74 16.51 8.41 19.25
CA CYS A 74 17.20 7.34 18.52
C CYS A 74 17.91 7.86 17.26
N PHE A 75 17.19 8.60 16.40
CA PHE A 75 17.69 9.02 15.09
C PHE A 75 18.38 10.39 15.12
N GLY A 76 18.27 11.14 16.22
CA GLY A 76 18.90 12.45 16.39
C GLY A 76 18.26 13.57 15.57
N HIS A 77 17.00 13.42 15.15
CA HIS A 77 16.24 14.43 14.43
C HIS A 77 14.74 14.33 14.72
N PRO A 78 13.95 15.41 14.51
CA PRO A 78 12.51 15.35 14.68
C PRO A 78 11.85 14.39 13.69
N MET A 79 10.64 13.95 14.00
CA MET A 79 9.83 13.13 13.08
C MET A 79 9.77 13.78 11.69
N PRO A 80 10.00 13.03 10.59
CA PRO A 80 9.94 13.59 9.26
C PRO A 80 8.50 14.01 8.94
N VAL A 81 8.36 15.28 8.54
CA VAL A 81 7.10 15.84 8.07
C VAL A 81 7.21 16.16 6.59
N ARG A 82 6.15 15.82 5.84
CA ARG A 82 6.06 16.08 4.40
C ARG A 82 6.28 17.57 4.12
N ASN A 83 7.27 17.87 3.28
CA ASN A 83 7.48 19.23 2.78
C ASN A 83 6.44 19.61 1.71
N GLU A 84 6.39 20.87 1.29
CA GLU A 84 5.40 21.33 0.29
C GLU A 84 5.50 20.60 -1.06
N SER A 85 6.72 20.27 -1.50
CA SER A 85 6.92 19.49 -2.73
C SER A 85 6.38 18.07 -2.59
N GLU A 86 6.49 17.45 -1.42
CA GLU A 86 5.94 16.13 -1.15
C GLU A 86 4.43 16.17 -1.01
N LYS A 87 3.87 17.20 -0.36
CA LYS A 87 2.42 17.39 -0.25
C LYS A 87 1.76 17.47 -1.63
N ALA A 88 2.42 18.06 -2.62
CA ALA A 88 1.94 18.12 -4.00
C ALA A 88 1.79 16.72 -4.66
N ASN A 89 2.44 15.69 -4.13
CA ASN A 89 2.27 14.31 -4.61
C ASN A 89 1.00 13.66 -4.05
N PHE A 90 0.31 14.26 -3.09
CA PHE A 90 -0.90 13.70 -2.50
C PHE A 90 -2.15 14.27 -3.16
N GLY A 91 -3.14 13.40 -3.34
CA GLY A 91 -4.46 13.79 -3.77
C GLY A 91 -5.11 14.70 -2.73
N SER A 92 -5.82 15.71 -3.22
CA SER A 92 -6.63 16.58 -2.37
C SER A 92 -8.04 16.02 -2.23
N TYR A 93 -8.63 16.18 -1.06
CA TYR A 93 -10.05 15.90 -0.87
C TYR A 93 -10.88 16.86 -1.72
N LEU A 94 -11.93 16.32 -2.34
CA LEU A 94 -12.98 17.12 -2.95
C LEU A 94 -13.96 17.58 -1.86
N GLY A 95 -14.92 18.43 -2.23
CA GLY A 95 -15.88 19.03 -1.29
C GLY A 95 -16.77 18.03 -0.53
N ASP A 96 -16.75 16.74 -0.90
CA ASP A 96 -17.47 15.66 -0.22
C ASP A 96 -16.66 14.99 0.90
N MET A 97 -15.39 15.36 1.08
CA MET A 97 -14.43 14.79 2.05
C MET A 97 -14.22 13.27 1.94
N GLU A 98 -14.75 12.63 0.90
CA GLU A 98 -14.71 11.18 0.69
C GLU A 98 -14.04 10.83 -0.64
N SER A 99 -14.05 11.77 -1.59
CA SER A 99 -13.36 11.66 -2.85
C SER A 99 -12.00 12.32 -2.79
N LEU A 100 -11.01 11.66 -3.38
CA LEU A 100 -9.65 12.18 -3.55
C LEU A 100 -9.39 12.42 -5.03
N GLN A 101 -8.69 13.50 -5.36
CA GLN A 101 -8.25 13.79 -6.72
C GLN A 101 -6.76 14.14 -6.76
N LEU A 102 -6.07 13.58 -7.73
CA LEU A 102 -4.65 13.78 -7.97
C LEU A 102 -4.40 13.96 -9.48
N THR A 103 -3.53 14.90 -9.85
CA THR A 103 -3.09 15.07 -11.25
C THR A 103 -1.66 14.58 -11.39
N ILE A 104 -1.41 13.72 -12.38
CA ILE A 104 -0.07 13.22 -12.72
C ILE A 104 0.16 13.46 -14.21
N GLY A 105 1.04 14.40 -14.55
CA GLY A 105 1.21 14.84 -15.94
C GLY A 105 -0.11 15.40 -16.49
N GLN A 106 -0.63 14.80 -17.56
CA GLN A 106 -1.91 15.17 -18.17
C GLN A 106 -3.10 14.34 -17.64
N ASP A 107 -2.82 13.33 -16.80
CA ASP A 107 -3.82 12.40 -16.31
C ASP A 107 -4.43 12.88 -14.98
N ILE A 108 -5.75 12.82 -14.89
CA ILE A 108 -6.49 13.06 -13.65
C ILE A 108 -6.92 11.73 -13.07
N TYR A 109 -6.43 11.44 -11.87
CA TYR A 109 -6.85 10.31 -11.06
C TYR A 109 -7.86 10.78 -10.02
N ARG A 110 -8.95 10.03 -9.88
CA ARG A 110 -9.98 10.32 -8.88
C ARG A 110 -10.44 9.04 -8.20
N VAL A 111 -10.46 9.03 -6.88
CA VAL A 111 -11.17 8.01 -6.11
C VAL A 111 -12.47 8.63 -5.65
N SER A 112 -13.60 7.98 -5.91
CA SER A 112 -14.92 8.47 -5.49
C SER A 112 -15.76 7.39 -4.83
N LEU A 113 -16.58 7.81 -3.86
CA LEU A 113 -17.67 7.01 -3.34
C LEU A 113 -18.75 6.89 -4.42
N THR A 114 -18.98 5.68 -4.92
CA THR A 114 -19.86 5.40 -6.08
C THR A 114 -21.16 4.70 -5.69
N ALA A 115 -21.18 4.03 -4.54
CA ALA A 115 -22.38 3.46 -3.97
C ALA A 115 -22.22 3.34 -2.45
N LYS A 116 -23.29 3.60 -1.72
CA LYS A 116 -23.37 3.38 -0.28
C LYS A 116 -24.63 2.58 0.01
N LEU A 117 -24.47 1.42 0.64
CA LEU A 117 -25.56 0.57 1.08
C LEU A 117 -25.30 0.21 2.55
N PHE A 118 -26.05 0.84 3.44
CA PHE A 118 -25.78 0.79 4.89
C PHE A 118 -24.33 1.19 5.20
N MET A 119 -23.62 0.36 5.98
CA MET A 119 -22.22 0.55 6.34
C MET A 119 -21.25 0.20 5.21
N LYS A 120 -21.71 -0.45 4.13
CA LYS A 120 -20.86 -0.84 3.01
C LYS A 120 -20.80 0.28 1.97
N ALA A 121 -19.59 0.59 1.54
CA ALA A 121 -19.30 1.64 0.58
C ALA A 121 -18.44 1.09 -0.55
N LYS A 122 -18.78 1.47 -1.78
CA LYS A 122 -18.02 1.16 -2.98
C LYS A 122 -17.21 2.39 -3.39
N TYR A 123 -15.90 2.27 -3.35
CA TYR A 123 -14.99 3.28 -3.88
C TYR A 123 -14.46 2.82 -5.23
N THR A 124 -14.37 3.74 -6.17
CA THR A 124 -13.81 3.46 -7.49
C THR A 124 -12.71 4.45 -7.81
N LEU A 125 -11.54 3.93 -8.17
CA LEU A 125 -10.44 4.67 -8.76
C LEU A 125 -10.68 4.82 -10.26
N TYR A 126 -10.61 6.07 -10.72
CA TYR A 126 -10.74 6.48 -12.10
C TYR A 126 -9.43 7.10 -12.60
N LYS A 127 -9.17 6.98 -13.89
CA LYS A 127 -8.18 7.75 -14.65
C LYS A 127 -8.88 8.39 -15.84
N ASN A 128 -8.84 9.73 -15.92
CA ASN A 128 -9.51 10.50 -16.97
C ASN A 128 -10.99 10.10 -17.17
N GLY A 129 -11.69 9.83 -16.07
CA GLY A 129 -13.09 9.38 -16.08
C GLY A 129 -13.31 7.89 -16.36
N HIS A 130 -12.28 7.13 -16.75
CA HIS A 130 -12.37 5.69 -16.95
C HIS A 130 -12.10 4.94 -15.64
N ALA A 131 -13.00 4.04 -15.26
CA ALA A 131 -12.83 3.23 -14.06
C ALA A 131 -11.66 2.24 -14.23
N ILE A 132 -10.75 2.21 -13.25
CA ILE A 132 -9.62 1.29 -13.19
C ILE A 132 -9.93 0.14 -12.22
N ARG A 133 -10.34 0.48 -10.99
CA ARG A 133 -10.53 -0.49 -9.91
C ARG A 133 -11.62 -0.02 -8.97
N SER A 134 -12.47 -0.95 -8.52
CA SER A 134 -13.40 -0.71 -7.43
C SER A 134 -13.07 -1.59 -6.24
N LEU A 135 -13.18 -1.01 -5.04
CA LEU A 135 -13.07 -1.72 -3.76
C LEU A 135 -14.33 -1.48 -2.95
N TYR A 136 -14.71 -2.48 -2.16
CA TYR A 136 -15.81 -2.41 -1.22
C TYR A 136 -15.22 -2.47 0.17
N GLY A 137 -15.64 -1.57 1.04
CA GLY A 137 -15.26 -1.60 2.45
C GLY A 137 -16.38 -1.10 3.33
N GLU A 138 -16.23 -1.33 4.62
CA GLU A 138 -17.17 -0.87 5.62
C GLU A 138 -16.68 0.45 6.25
N PHE A 139 -17.60 1.39 6.45
CA PHE A 139 -17.31 2.57 7.26
C PHE A 139 -17.12 2.14 8.72
N GLY A 140 -15.95 2.43 9.29
CA GLY A 140 -15.66 2.23 10.70
C GLY A 140 -15.52 3.58 11.41
N ALA A 141 -14.44 3.73 12.17
CA ALA A 141 -14.06 5.00 12.79
C ALA A 141 -13.47 6.04 11.80
N HIS A 142 -13.18 5.63 10.57
CA HIS A 142 -12.63 6.48 9.51
C HIS A 142 -13.14 6.02 8.14
N SER A 143 -13.03 6.88 7.12
CA SER A 143 -13.25 6.50 5.73
C SER A 143 -12.21 5.46 5.30
N PRO A 144 -12.59 4.39 4.59
CA PRO A 144 -11.62 3.42 4.11
C PRO A 144 -10.80 3.95 2.93
N ASN A 145 -11.16 5.11 2.37
CA ASN A 145 -10.38 5.80 1.35
C ASN A 145 -9.26 6.63 2.00
N ILE A 146 -8.11 6.01 2.23
CA ILE A 146 -7.05 6.57 3.08
C ILE A 146 -6.22 7.64 2.36
N SER A 147 -5.63 7.29 1.22
CA SER A 147 -4.72 8.21 0.52
C SER A 147 -4.66 7.91 -0.98
N LEU A 148 -4.38 8.94 -1.78
CA LEU A 148 -4.08 8.83 -3.21
C LEU A 148 -2.78 9.59 -3.45
N GLN A 149 -1.78 8.97 -4.08
CA GLN A 149 -0.43 9.53 -4.17
C GLN A 149 0.18 9.34 -5.56
N ASN A 150 1.06 10.27 -5.96
CA ASN A 150 1.95 10.15 -7.11
C ASN A 150 3.29 9.58 -6.64
N ILE A 151 3.63 8.37 -7.06
CA ILE A 151 4.89 7.71 -6.76
C ILE A 151 5.57 7.33 -8.07
N GLY A 152 6.57 8.11 -8.46
CA GLY A 152 7.34 7.86 -9.70
C GLY A 152 6.51 8.01 -10.97
N GLY A 153 5.53 8.92 -10.99
CA GLY A 153 4.62 9.11 -12.12
C GLY A 153 3.47 8.10 -12.17
N LYS A 154 3.28 7.30 -11.12
CA LYS A 154 2.23 6.29 -11.01
C LYS A 154 1.32 6.59 -9.83
N ALA A 155 0.02 6.39 -10.01
CA ALA A 155 -0.94 6.54 -8.93
C ALA A 155 -0.86 5.37 -7.95
N ALA A 156 -0.79 5.67 -6.66
CA ALA A 156 -0.93 4.74 -5.55
C ALA A 156 -2.16 5.12 -4.72
N TRP A 157 -3.16 4.24 -4.67
CA TRP A 157 -4.36 4.42 -3.85
C TRP A 157 -4.34 3.45 -2.68
N GLU A 158 -4.26 3.99 -1.47
CA GLU A 158 -4.37 3.24 -0.23
C GLU A 158 -5.83 3.12 0.21
N PHE A 159 -6.24 1.89 0.52
CA PHE A 159 -7.57 1.57 0.98
C PHE A 159 -7.53 0.64 2.18
N SER A 160 -8.18 1.01 3.28
CA SER A 160 -8.22 0.18 4.49
C SER A 160 -9.52 0.37 5.27
N ASP A 161 -10.30 -0.70 5.46
CA ASP A 161 -11.49 -0.71 6.34
C ASP A 161 -11.28 -1.52 7.63
N GLY A 162 -10.02 -1.90 7.92
CA GLY A 162 -9.64 -2.76 9.04
C GLY A 162 -9.78 -4.27 8.77
N LYS A 163 -10.65 -4.68 7.83
CA LYS A 163 -10.76 -6.08 7.36
C LYS A 163 -9.87 -6.30 6.14
N ILE A 164 -9.99 -5.40 5.17
CA ILE A 164 -9.19 -5.30 3.96
C ILE A 164 -8.25 -4.12 4.15
N ALA A 165 -6.97 -4.32 3.80
CA ALA A 165 -6.03 -3.22 3.62
C ALA A 165 -5.18 -3.50 2.39
N THR A 166 -5.15 -2.57 1.44
CA THR A 166 -4.40 -2.73 0.21
C THR A 166 -3.94 -1.40 -0.38
N ILE A 167 -3.03 -1.50 -1.36
CA ILE A 167 -2.61 -0.43 -2.22
C ILE A 167 -2.91 -0.84 -3.67
N ILE A 168 -3.65 0.00 -4.38
CA ILE A 168 -3.75 -0.09 -5.84
C ILE A 168 -2.65 0.79 -6.43
N TYR A 169 -1.59 0.17 -6.96
CA TYR A 169 -0.47 0.86 -7.57
C TYR A 169 -0.47 0.63 -9.08
N ASP A 170 -0.51 1.73 -9.85
CA ASP A 170 -0.57 1.68 -11.32
C ASP A 170 -1.74 0.79 -11.83
N GLY A 171 -2.87 0.87 -11.13
CA GLY A 171 -4.08 0.09 -11.42
C GLY A 171 -4.06 -1.37 -10.95
N LEU A 172 -2.97 -1.85 -10.35
CA LEU A 172 -2.83 -3.22 -9.86
C LEU A 172 -2.90 -3.29 -8.33
N ASP A 173 -3.58 -4.31 -7.81
CA ASP A 173 -3.63 -4.59 -6.36
C ASP A 173 -2.31 -5.25 -5.93
N VAL A 174 -1.48 -4.56 -5.15
CA VAL A 174 -0.14 -5.05 -4.77
C VAL A 174 -0.19 -6.37 -4.00
N ARG A 175 -1.29 -6.66 -3.31
CA ARG A 175 -1.49 -7.95 -2.65
C ARG A 175 -1.54 -9.10 -3.64
N GLN A 176 -2.19 -8.90 -4.78
CA GLN A 176 -2.26 -9.92 -5.83
C GLN A 176 -0.91 -10.07 -6.53
N VAL A 177 -0.21 -8.95 -6.77
CA VAL A 177 1.10 -8.95 -7.43
C VAL A 177 2.13 -9.72 -6.60
N TYR A 178 2.19 -9.44 -5.29
CA TYR A 178 3.21 -9.99 -4.41
C TYR A 178 2.71 -11.14 -3.53
N GLY A 179 1.45 -11.59 -3.65
CA GLY A 179 0.88 -12.63 -2.79
C GLY A 179 0.87 -12.24 -1.31
N LEU A 180 0.26 -11.10 -0.98
CA LEU A 180 0.16 -10.56 0.40
C LEU A 180 -1.27 -10.68 0.90
N ASP A 181 -1.42 -10.77 2.22
CA ASP A 181 -2.73 -10.71 2.87
C ASP A 181 -3.21 -9.26 2.95
N ARG A 182 -2.32 -8.34 3.35
CA ARG A 182 -2.55 -6.90 3.52
C ARG A 182 -1.36 -6.06 3.05
N ALA A 183 -1.62 -4.78 2.72
CA ALA A 183 -0.59 -3.81 2.37
C ALA A 183 -0.98 -2.39 2.85
N TYR A 184 -0.01 -1.65 3.40
CA TYR A 184 -0.24 -0.42 4.17
C TYR A 184 0.81 0.66 3.90
N GLY A 185 0.42 1.92 4.03
CA GLY A 185 1.32 3.07 4.09
C GLY A 185 2.21 3.24 2.86
N PRO A 186 1.66 3.37 1.64
CA PRO A 186 2.49 3.66 0.48
C PRO A 186 3.21 5.00 0.65
N TYR A 187 4.48 5.05 0.25
CA TYR A 187 5.24 6.28 0.13
C TYR A 187 6.22 6.19 -1.06
N GLY A 188 6.56 7.35 -1.61
CA GLY A 188 7.54 7.46 -2.70
C GLY A 188 8.91 7.81 -2.16
N LEU A 189 9.84 6.85 -2.22
CA LEU A 189 11.23 7.04 -1.81
C LEU A 189 12.14 6.96 -3.06
N ALA A 190 12.71 8.09 -3.47
CA ALA A 190 13.34 8.28 -4.80
C ALA A 190 12.41 7.91 -5.97
N GLY A 191 11.11 8.21 -5.86
CA GLY A 191 10.12 7.86 -6.89
C GLY A 191 9.79 6.36 -6.97
N LYS A 192 10.37 5.52 -6.11
CA LYS A 192 10.04 4.10 -5.99
C LYS A 192 9.08 3.87 -4.83
N LEU A 193 8.20 2.89 -4.99
CA LEU A 193 7.19 2.55 -3.98
C LEU A 193 7.86 1.82 -2.80
N ILE A 194 7.70 2.38 -1.59
CA ILE A 194 7.92 1.69 -0.32
C ILE A 194 6.57 1.53 0.40
N PHE A 195 6.35 0.39 1.06
CA PHE A 195 5.15 0.12 1.87
C PHE A 195 5.38 -1.05 2.84
N ILE A 196 4.45 -1.25 3.78
CA ILE A 196 4.42 -2.44 4.64
C ILE A 196 3.50 -3.50 4.02
N GLY A 197 4.04 -4.70 3.81
CA GLY A 197 3.27 -5.89 3.45
C GLY A 197 3.04 -6.80 4.65
N GLU A 198 1.92 -7.52 4.65
CA GLU A 198 1.65 -8.62 5.58
C GLU A 198 1.46 -9.93 4.81
N ARG A 199 2.08 -11.00 5.29
CA ARG A 199 1.83 -12.36 4.81
C ARG A 199 1.93 -13.34 5.97
N ASN A 200 0.94 -14.23 6.12
CA ASN A 200 0.90 -15.26 7.16
C ASN A 200 1.08 -14.68 8.57
N GLY A 201 0.50 -13.52 8.85
CA GLY A 201 0.59 -12.84 10.15
C GLY A 201 1.95 -12.21 10.47
N LYS A 202 2.86 -12.13 9.50
CA LYS A 202 4.15 -11.42 9.61
C LYS A 202 4.14 -10.19 8.74
N TYR A 203 4.72 -9.12 9.27
CA TYR A 203 4.85 -7.83 8.60
C TYR A 203 6.28 -7.63 8.11
N PHE A 204 6.46 -7.01 6.96
CA PHE A 204 7.77 -6.68 6.41
C PHE A 204 7.67 -5.49 5.47
N VAL A 205 8.80 -4.86 5.19
CA VAL A 205 8.89 -3.74 4.27
C VAL A 205 9.04 -4.27 2.85
N VAL A 206 8.32 -3.66 1.91
CA VAL A 206 8.49 -3.86 0.48
C VAL A 206 8.97 -2.56 -0.14
N TYR A 207 10.10 -2.61 -0.85
CA TYR A 207 10.65 -1.48 -1.60
C TYR A 207 10.95 -1.90 -3.03
N ASP A 208 10.37 -1.21 -4.01
CA ASP A 208 10.62 -1.45 -5.45
C ASP A 208 10.47 -2.93 -5.87
N GLY A 209 9.53 -3.64 -5.23
CA GLY A 209 9.27 -5.06 -5.48
C GLY A 209 10.20 -6.03 -4.73
N TRP A 210 11.04 -5.55 -3.82
CA TRP A 210 11.88 -6.36 -2.93
C TRP A 210 11.34 -6.35 -1.52
N LYS A 211 11.34 -7.50 -0.86
CA LYS A 211 11.25 -7.59 0.60
C LYS A 211 12.57 -7.11 1.18
N VAL A 212 12.56 -6.09 2.01
CA VAL A 212 13.78 -5.52 2.60
C VAL A 212 13.74 -5.63 4.11
N GLY A 213 14.89 -6.00 4.66
CA GLY A 213 15.05 -6.14 6.10
C GLY A 213 14.28 -7.32 6.72
N PRO A 214 14.24 -7.35 8.06
CA PRO A 214 13.67 -8.44 8.84
C PRO A 214 12.14 -8.47 8.85
N ASP A 215 11.58 -9.60 9.27
CA ASP A 215 10.16 -9.74 9.57
C ASP A 215 9.82 -9.17 10.95
N PHE A 216 8.57 -8.75 11.11
CA PHE A 216 8.01 -8.28 12.36
C PHE A 216 6.77 -9.09 12.71
N ASP A 217 6.60 -9.35 14.00
CA ASP A 217 5.39 -9.96 14.57
C ASP A 217 4.21 -8.98 14.52
N LYS A 218 4.48 -7.68 14.69
CA LYS A 218 3.50 -6.59 14.58
C LYS A 218 4.17 -5.32 14.06
N ILE A 219 3.42 -4.49 13.35
CA ILE A 219 3.79 -3.09 13.10
C ILE A 219 2.64 -2.21 13.60
N ALA A 220 2.96 -1.08 14.23
CA ALA A 220 1.94 -0.12 14.65
C ALA A 220 1.34 0.58 13.43
N ILE A 221 0.08 0.27 13.12
CA ILE A 221 -0.66 0.83 11.98
C ILE A 221 -2.03 1.30 12.45
N ALA A 222 -2.29 2.58 12.32
CA ALA A 222 -3.57 3.20 12.64
C ALA A 222 -3.86 4.39 11.71
N TYR A 223 -5.15 4.61 11.43
CA TYR A 223 -5.64 5.62 10.48
C TYR A 223 -6.67 6.59 11.08
N CYS A 224 -7.14 6.33 12.29
CA CYS A 224 -8.02 7.26 13.01
C CYS A 224 -7.34 7.78 14.26
N CYS A 225 -7.76 8.99 14.63
CA CYS A 225 -7.67 9.47 15.99
C CYS A 225 -6.20 9.67 16.41
N ASP A 226 -5.95 9.88 17.70
CA ASP A 226 -4.61 10.21 18.18
C ASP A 226 -3.61 9.07 17.98
N VAL A 227 -4.08 7.81 17.89
CA VAL A 227 -3.24 6.64 17.61
C VAL A 227 -2.63 6.64 16.21
N ALA A 228 -3.25 7.33 15.24
CA ALA A 228 -2.68 7.49 13.90
C ALA A 228 -1.35 8.26 13.94
N LEU A 229 -1.14 9.07 14.98
CA LEU A 229 0.14 9.73 15.17
C LEU A 229 1.24 8.76 15.48
N CYS A 230 0.97 7.54 15.96
CA CYS A 230 2.01 6.55 16.29
C CYS A 230 2.09 5.44 15.22
N SER A 231 1.50 5.69 14.06
CA SER A 231 1.46 4.81 12.88
C SER A 231 2.74 4.91 12.06
N ILE A 232 2.69 4.46 10.80
CA ILE A 232 3.71 4.70 9.79
C ILE A 232 3.80 6.22 9.51
N HIS A 233 5.01 6.78 9.52
CA HIS A 233 5.28 8.16 9.12
C HIS A 233 6.29 8.22 8.00
N TYR A 234 6.18 9.25 7.17
CA TYR A 234 7.09 9.46 6.06
C TYR A 234 7.11 10.91 5.62
N GLY A 235 8.22 11.29 5.03
CA GLY A 235 8.51 12.65 4.56
C GLY A 235 10.01 12.87 4.52
N GLN A 236 10.45 13.91 3.81
CA GLN A 236 11.86 14.29 3.74
C GLN A 236 12.79 13.13 3.31
N GLY A 237 12.29 12.22 2.47
CA GLY A 237 13.05 11.04 2.01
C GLY A 237 13.24 9.97 3.09
N LYS A 238 12.36 9.91 4.08
CA LYS A 238 12.40 8.94 5.19
C LYS A 238 11.07 8.23 5.35
N TYR A 239 11.14 6.98 5.79
CA TYR A 239 10.01 6.11 6.07
C TYR A 239 10.21 5.44 7.43
N LEU A 240 9.36 5.77 8.39
CA LEU A 240 9.49 5.40 9.80
C LEU A 240 8.28 4.61 10.27
N PHE A 241 8.52 3.64 11.14
CA PHE A 241 7.46 2.89 11.81
C PHE A 241 7.96 2.26 13.12
N TRP A 242 7.01 1.77 13.92
CA TRP A 242 7.29 0.94 15.08
C TRP A 242 7.04 -0.52 14.74
N GLY A 243 8.03 -1.38 14.94
CA GLY A 243 7.94 -2.82 14.68
C GLY A 243 8.22 -3.64 15.93
N PHE A 244 7.40 -4.66 16.19
CA PHE A 244 7.62 -5.64 17.26
C PHE A 244 8.25 -6.90 16.68
N ARG A 245 9.38 -7.32 17.24
CA ARG A 245 10.07 -8.57 16.89
C ARG A 245 10.76 -9.11 18.13
N ASN A 246 10.80 -10.43 18.31
CA ASN A 246 11.58 -11.10 19.37
C ASN A 246 11.26 -10.59 20.80
N GLY A 247 10.00 -10.23 21.06
CA GLY A 247 9.59 -9.75 22.37
C GLY A 247 9.87 -8.27 22.63
N GLN A 248 10.39 -7.51 21.65
CA GLN A 248 10.76 -6.11 21.82
C GLN A 248 10.23 -5.22 20.68
N TRP A 249 9.89 -3.97 21.02
CA TRP A 249 9.55 -2.94 20.05
C TRP A 249 10.79 -2.21 19.58
N HIS A 250 10.79 -1.87 18.29
CA HIS A 250 11.86 -1.18 17.60
C HIS A 250 11.29 0.05 16.91
N ALA A 251 11.95 1.21 17.07
CA ALA A 251 11.80 2.31 16.13
C ALA A 251 12.65 1.99 14.91
N VAL A 252 12.07 2.06 13.71
CA VAL A 252 12.77 1.79 12.45
C VAL A 252 12.68 3.01 11.57
N GLU A 253 13.82 3.43 11.02
CA GLU A 253 13.92 4.43 9.95
C GLU A 253 14.56 3.80 8.72
N ILE A 254 13.92 4.05 7.58
CA ILE A 254 14.42 3.69 6.26
C ILE A 254 14.56 4.97 5.45
N ALA A 255 15.73 5.18 4.88
CA ALA A 255 16.02 6.32 4.02
C ALA A 255 16.84 5.86 2.82
N LEU A 256 17.05 6.75 1.86
CA LEU A 256 18.01 6.50 0.79
C LEU A 256 19.43 6.56 1.34
N ARG A 257 20.29 5.68 0.84
CA ARG A 257 21.73 5.82 1.05
C ARG A 257 22.17 7.11 0.36
N GLY A 258 22.66 8.07 1.14
CA GLY A 258 23.34 9.23 0.59
C GLY A 258 24.53 8.77 -0.24
N GLU A 259 24.69 9.35 -1.43
CA GLU A 259 25.89 9.17 -2.26
C GLU A 259 27.12 9.78 -1.57
#